data_AF-A0A085U1Q2-F1
#
_entry.id   AF-A0A085U1Q2-F1
#
_cell.length_a   1.000
_cell.length_b   1.000
_cell.length_c   1.000
_cell.angle_alpha   90.00
_cell.angle_beta   90.00
_cell.angle_gamma   90.00
#
_symmetry.space_group_name_H-M   'P 1'
#
loop_
_entity.id
_entity.type
_entity.pdbx_description
1 polymer ?
#
loop_
_entity_poly.entity_id
_entity_poly.type
_entity_poly.pdbx_seq_one_letter_code
_entity_poly.pdbx_strand_id
1 'polypeptide(L)'
;MMHDPKIQSPSEGALVLAIHPECCTLDLDSDLAQALKGDRAHLVCLSHNGMGRSDILDRLARHGASPLCTSFLTYEMEQLSDPDEHCAIAHVLSYIMRAHELRKILIAAHIPDGDTSAAVEAIAGYLSRITGATVLRHGALPVTPVANRPPIEPAR
;
A
#
# COMPACT_ATOMS: atom_id res chain seq x y z
N MET A 1 8.05 12.49 28.19
CA MET A 1 8.61 11.86 26.97
C MET A 1 7.52 10.97 26.40
N MET A 2 6.79 11.44 25.39
CA MET A 2 5.75 10.65 24.73
C MET A 2 6.42 9.86 23.60
N HIS A 3 6.24 8.55 23.62
CA HIS A 3 6.68 7.69 22.52
C HIS A 3 5.75 7.92 21.33
N ASP A 4 6.32 8.35 20.20
CA ASP A 4 5.73 8.09 18.89
C ASP A 4 5.37 6.60 18.78
N PRO A 5 4.26 6.23 18.12
CA PRO A 5 4.02 4.84 17.76
C PRO A 5 5.03 4.46 16.68
N LYS A 6 6.27 4.15 17.10
CA LYS A 6 7.15 3.26 16.35
C LYS A 6 6.32 2.01 16.12
N ILE A 7 6.13 1.65 14.85
CA ILE A 7 5.58 0.35 14.45
C ILE A 7 6.33 -0.70 15.27
N GLN A 8 5.68 -1.24 16.30
CA GLN A 8 6.29 -2.22 17.16
C GLN A 8 6.43 -3.50 16.35
N SER A 9 7.69 -3.90 16.15
CA SER A 9 8.17 -5.22 15.72
C SER A 9 8.25 -5.48 14.19
N PRO A 10 9.45 -5.86 13.67
CA PRO A 10 9.70 -6.10 12.25
C PRO A 10 9.37 -7.54 11.77
N SER A 11 8.46 -8.27 12.43
CA SER A 11 8.32 -9.73 12.24
C SER A 11 7.24 -10.19 11.26
N GLU A 12 6.27 -9.35 10.89
CA GLU A 12 5.10 -9.79 10.10
C GLU A 12 5.17 -9.31 8.66
N GLY A 13 4.90 -10.23 7.73
CA GLY A 13 4.93 -9.93 6.31
C GLY A 13 3.76 -9.06 5.83
N ALA A 14 3.96 -8.32 4.73
CA ALA A 14 3.02 -7.34 4.22
C ALA A 14 2.73 -7.50 2.73
N LEU A 15 1.45 -7.45 2.35
CA LEU A 15 1.05 -7.23 0.96
C LEU A 15 1.08 -5.73 0.67
N VAL A 16 1.81 -5.30 -0.35
CA VAL A 16 1.78 -3.92 -0.83
C VAL A 16 0.83 -3.85 -2.02
N LEU A 17 -0.17 -3.00 -1.94
CA LEU A 17 -1.19 -2.86 -2.97
C LEU A 17 -1.03 -1.52 -3.70
N ALA A 18 -0.96 -1.60 -5.02
CA ALA A 18 -0.94 -0.46 -5.93
C ALA A 18 -1.79 -0.75 -7.17
N ILE A 19 -2.20 0.30 -7.88
CA ILE A 19 -2.96 0.17 -9.12
C ILE A 19 -1.99 -0.10 -10.26
N HIS A 20 -1.12 0.87 -10.55
CA HIS A 20 -0.08 0.76 -11.57
C HIS A 20 1.32 0.71 -10.94
N PRO A 21 2.32 0.16 -11.65
CA PRO A 21 3.72 0.23 -11.23
C PRO A 21 4.20 1.66 -10.95
N GLU A 22 3.70 2.63 -11.71
CA GLU A 22 4.08 4.05 -11.59
C GLU A 22 3.47 4.71 -10.34
N CYS A 23 2.35 4.18 -9.82
CA CYS A 23 1.76 4.65 -8.58
C CYS A 23 2.58 4.25 -7.35
N CYS A 24 3.52 3.32 -7.50
CA CYS A 24 4.45 2.95 -6.45
C CYS A 24 5.53 4.03 -6.31
N THR A 25 5.19 5.14 -5.66
CA THR A 25 6.19 6.05 -5.07
C THR A 25 6.78 5.37 -3.84
N LEU A 26 7.55 4.32 -4.08
CA LEU A 26 8.33 3.69 -3.04
C LEU A 26 9.48 4.66 -2.73
N ASP A 27 9.31 5.54 -1.74
CA ASP A 27 10.45 6.03 -0.98
C ASP A 27 11.01 4.81 -0.23
N LEU A 28 11.85 4.05 -0.95
CA LEU A 28 12.47 2.79 -0.54
C LEU A 28 13.55 2.98 0.55
N ASP A 29 13.57 4.14 1.20
CA ASP A 29 14.31 4.38 2.44
C ASP A 29 13.43 4.18 3.69
N SER A 30 12.16 3.81 3.51
CA SER A 30 11.18 3.51 4.57
C SER A 30 11.13 2.02 4.96
N ASP A 31 10.43 1.71 6.06
CA ASP A 31 10.22 0.34 6.60
C ASP A 31 9.78 -0.69 5.54
N LEU A 32 9.14 -0.23 4.47
CA LEU A 32 8.71 -1.07 3.35
C LEU A 32 9.89 -1.69 2.58
N ALA A 33 10.98 -0.95 2.34
CA ALA A 33 12.14 -1.50 1.66
C ALA A 33 12.89 -2.53 2.51
N GLN A 34 12.89 -2.35 3.83
CA GLN A 34 13.43 -3.36 4.75
C GLN A 34 12.56 -4.63 4.76
N ALA A 35 11.24 -4.50 4.67
CA ALA A 35 10.33 -5.64 4.54
C ALA A 35 10.54 -6.39 3.21
N LEU A 36 10.71 -5.65 2.11
CA LEU A 36 10.97 -6.22 0.78
C LEU A 36 12.34 -6.92 0.68
N LYS A 37 13.39 -6.39 1.32
CA LYS A 37 14.71 -7.05 1.42
C LYS A 37 14.69 -8.40 2.12
N GLY A 38 13.79 -8.58 3.07
CA GLY A 38 13.67 -9.81 3.85
C GLY A 38 12.77 -10.87 3.22
N ASP A 39 12.29 -10.66 1.97
CA ASP A 39 11.20 -11.41 1.34
C ASP A 39 9.92 -11.45 2.20
N ARG A 40 9.75 -10.44 3.08
CA ARG A 40 8.60 -10.32 3.97
C ARG A 40 7.51 -9.46 3.38
N ALA A 41 7.71 -8.85 2.22
CA ALA A 41 6.68 -8.07 1.57
C ALA A 41 6.48 -8.55 0.13
N HIS A 42 5.24 -8.51 -0.34
CA HIS A 42 4.88 -8.86 -1.71
C HIS A 42 4.14 -7.69 -2.35
N LEU A 43 4.70 -7.13 -3.42
CA LEU A 43 4.08 -6.05 -4.17
C LEU A 43 3.08 -6.59 -5.17
N VAL A 44 1.87 -6.06 -5.19
CA VAL A 44 0.86 -6.33 -6.22
C VAL A 44 0.45 -5.03 -6.88
N CYS A 45 0.64 -4.99 -8.20
CA CYS A 45 0.04 -3.99 -9.07
C CYS A 45 -1.23 -4.59 -9.71
N LEU A 46 -2.39 -3.97 -9.49
CA LEU A 46 -3.68 -4.49 -9.90
C LEU A 46 -3.95 -4.36 -11.40
N SER A 47 -3.51 -3.26 -12.01
CA SER A 47 -3.69 -2.98 -13.43
C SER A 47 -2.35 -2.69 -14.08
N HIS A 48 -1.86 -3.63 -14.87
CA HIS A 48 -0.64 -3.48 -15.63
C HIS A 48 -0.93 -3.52 -17.14
N ASN A 49 -0.60 -2.43 -17.83
CA ASN A 49 -0.72 -2.29 -19.29
C ASN A 49 0.62 -2.47 -20.02
N GLY A 50 1.66 -3.01 -19.37
CA GLY A 50 3.01 -3.12 -19.92
C GLY A 50 3.96 -2.01 -19.50
N MET A 51 3.45 -0.83 -19.08
CA MET A 51 4.28 0.31 -18.70
C MET A 51 4.80 0.21 -17.25
N GLY A 52 5.99 0.78 -17.01
CA GLY A 52 6.60 0.92 -15.68
C GLY A 52 7.08 -0.37 -14.98
N ARG A 53 6.87 -1.55 -15.59
CA ARG A 53 7.28 -2.84 -14.99
C ARG A 53 8.79 -3.01 -14.86
N SER A 54 9.55 -2.70 -15.91
CA SER A 54 11.02 -2.78 -15.82
C SER A 54 11.54 -1.80 -14.78
N ASP A 55 11.01 -0.57 -14.78
CA ASP A 55 11.44 0.48 -13.85
C ASP A 55 11.18 0.12 -12.39
N ILE A 56 10.03 -0.47 -12.07
CA ILE A 56 9.74 -0.88 -10.69
C ILE A 56 10.60 -2.08 -10.27
N LEU A 57 10.84 -3.04 -11.16
CA LEU A 57 11.70 -4.19 -10.88
C LEU A 57 13.15 -3.76 -10.68
N ASP A 58 13.66 -2.85 -11.50
CA ASP A 58 15.01 -2.28 -11.36
C ASP A 58 15.15 -1.46 -10.07
N ARG A 59 14.09 -0.74 -9.67
CA ARG A 59 14.03 -0.08 -8.35
C ARG A 59 14.09 -1.12 -7.24
N LEU A 60 13.22 -2.14 -7.24
CA LEU A 60 13.22 -3.19 -6.24
C LEU A 60 14.58 -3.91 -6.13
N ALA A 61 15.20 -4.25 -7.26
CA ALA A 61 16.50 -4.90 -7.32
C ALA A 61 17.62 -4.03 -6.73
N ARG A 62 17.64 -2.72 -7.02
CA ARG A 62 18.61 -1.77 -6.41
C ARG A 62 18.48 -1.70 -4.89
N HIS A 63 17.28 -1.95 -4.37
CA HIS A 63 17.03 -2.01 -2.94
C HIS A 63 17.12 -3.43 -2.38
N GLY A 64 17.62 -4.42 -3.12
CA GLY A 64 17.85 -5.78 -2.63
C GLY A 64 16.57 -6.59 -2.38
N ALA A 65 15.44 -6.16 -2.93
CA ALA A 65 14.20 -6.92 -2.90
C ALA A 65 14.19 -7.98 -4.01
N SER A 66 13.68 -9.17 -3.71
CA SER A 66 13.53 -10.22 -4.71
C SER A 66 12.42 -9.86 -5.71
N PRO A 67 12.66 -9.95 -7.02
CA PRO A 67 11.60 -9.76 -8.03
C PRO A 67 10.51 -10.85 -7.97
N LEU A 68 10.76 -11.96 -7.26
CA LEU A 68 9.75 -13.00 -7.00
C LEU A 68 8.62 -12.50 -6.09
N CYS A 69 8.89 -11.47 -5.28
CA CYS A 69 7.94 -10.85 -4.38
C CYS A 69 7.13 -9.75 -5.07
N THR A 70 6.83 -9.90 -6.38
CA THR A 70 6.05 -8.93 -7.14
C THR A 70 5.10 -9.62 -8.12
N SER A 71 3.83 -9.22 -8.13
CA SER A 71 2.81 -9.68 -9.07
C SER A 71 2.21 -8.50 -9.83
N PHE A 72 2.12 -8.67 -11.15
CA PHE A 72 1.46 -7.72 -12.05
C PHE A 72 0.19 -8.37 -12.56
N LEU A 73 -0.95 -7.90 -12.09
CA LEU A 73 -2.26 -8.32 -12.56
C LEU A 73 -2.72 -7.39 -13.68
N THR A 74 -3.69 -7.83 -14.46
CA THR A 74 -4.17 -7.15 -15.67
C THR A 74 -5.65 -6.82 -15.55
N TYR A 75 -6.10 -6.38 -14.37
CA TYR A 75 -7.47 -5.91 -14.23
C TYR A 75 -7.65 -4.63 -15.05
N GLU A 76 -8.72 -4.60 -15.83
CA GLU A 76 -9.12 -3.40 -16.56
C GLU A 76 -9.65 -2.35 -15.58
N MET A 77 -9.57 -1.08 -15.97
CA MET A 77 -10.02 0.02 -15.11
C MET A 77 -11.51 -0.08 -14.79
N GLU A 78 -12.34 -0.55 -15.72
CA GLU A 78 -13.76 -0.78 -15.48
C GLU A 78 -14.00 -1.79 -14.35
N GLN A 79 -13.19 -2.85 -14.27
CA GLN A 79 -13.28 -3.84 -13.20
C GLN A 79 -12.83 -3.28 -11.86
N LEU A 80 -11.84 -2.39 -11.86
CA LEU A 80 -11.39 -1.70 -10.65
C LEU A 80 -12.39 -0.66 -10.18
N SER A 81 -13.19 -0.09 -11.07
CA SER A 81 -14.27 0.84 -10.73
C SER A 81 -15.56 0.14 -10.33
N ASP A 82 -15.71 -1.16 -10.59
CA ASP A 82 -16.90 -1.94 -10.25
C ASP A 82 -16.86 -2.47 -8.79
N PRO A 83 -17.75 -1.99 -7.90
CA PRO A 83 -17.80 -2.46 -6.51
C PRO A 83 -18.09 -3.96 -6.37
N ASP A 84 -18.80 -4.56 -7.33
CA ASP A 84 -19.13 -5.98 -7.28
C ASP A 84 -17.89 -6.86 -7.53
N GLU A 85 -16.90 -6.34 -8.27
CA GLU A 85 -15.64 -7.02 -8.56
C GLU A 85 -14.63 -6.91 -7.40
N HIS A 86 -14.71 -5.88 -6.55
CA HIS A 86 -13.73 -5.64 -5.48
C HIS A 86 -13.58 -6.83 -4.52
N CYS A 87 -14.70 -7.51 -4.23
CA CYS A 87 -14.70 -8.70 -3.37
C CYS A 87 -13.97 -9.88 -4.06
N ALA A 88 -14.21 -10.07 -5.36
CA ALA A 88 -13.56 -11.11 -6.14
C ALA A 88 -12.04 -10.87 -6.24
N ILE A 89 -11.63 -9.63 -6.50
CA ILE A 89 -10.22 -9.22 -6.51
C ILE A 89 -9.59 -9.48 -5.13
N ALA A 90 -10.25 -9.07 -4.05
CA ALA A 90 -9.77 -9.33 -2.69
C ALA A 90 -9.62 -10.84 -2.40
N HIS A 91 -10.52 -11.69 -2.89
CA HIS A 91 -10.37 -13.13 -2.78
C HIS A 91 -9.12 -13.66 -3.49
N VAL A 92 -8.83 -13.18 -4.71
CA VAL A 92 -7.59 -13.53 -5.44
C VAL A 92 -6.36 -13.12 -4.63
N LEU A 93 -6.33 -11.89 -4.10
CA LEU A 93 -5.21 -11.40 -3.28
C LEU A 93 -5.04 -12.18 -1.98
N SER A 94 -6.12 -12.72 -1.41
CA SER A 94 -6.05 -13.53 -0.19
C SER A 94 -5.21 -14.80 -0.37
N TYR A 95 -5.15 -15.37 -1.59
CA TYR A 95 -4.29 -16.52 -1.88
C TYR A 95 -2.82 -16.13 -1.85
N ILE A 96 -2.45 -14.95 -2.38
CA ILE A 96 -1.10 -14.42 -2.30
C ILE A 96 -0.71 -14.22 -0.83
N MET A 97 -1.57 -13.59 -0.04
CA MET A 97 -1.31 -13.39 1.40
C MET A 97 -1.10 -14.70 2.14
N ARG A 98 -1.92 -15.72 1.86
CA ARG A 98 -1.77 -17.05 2.49
C ARG A 98 -0.51 -17.77 2.05
N ALA A 99 -0.17 -17.72 0.76
CA ALA A 99 1.02 -18.37 0.21
C ALA A 99 2.33 -17.79 0.78
N HIS A 100 2.32 -16.49 1.09
CA HIS A 100 3.48 -15.76 1.59
C HIS A 100 3.38 -15.37 3.08
N GLU A 101 2.42 -15.95 3.82
CA GLU A 101 2.19 -15.68 5.26
C GLU A 101 2.08 -14.19 5.63
N LEU A 102 1.52 -13.38 4.72
CA LEU A 102 1.38 -11.94 4.88
C LEU A 102 0.20 -11.64 5.82
N ARG A 103 0.41 -10.72 6.78
CA ARG A 103 -0.58 -10.34 7.80
C ARG A 103 -0.93 -8.86 7.82
N LYS A 104 -0.26 -8.07 6.97
CA LYS A 104 -0.47 -6.64 6.82
C LYS A 104 -0.80 -6.32 5.37
N ILE A 105 -1.59 -5.27 5.17
CA ILE A 105 -1.89 -4.70 3.86
C ILE A 105 -1.38 -3.26 3.88
N LEU A 106 -0.49 -2.92 2.96
CA LEU A 106 0.08 -1.59 2.80
C LEU A 106 -0.48 -0.99 1.52
N ILE A 107 -1.23 0.10 1.63
CA ILE A 107 -1.70 0.85 0.46
C ILE A 107 -0.58 1.83 0.07
N ALA A 108 -0.04 1.70 -1.15
CA ALA A 108 1.00 2.58 -1.68
C ALA A 108 0.46 4.02 -1.84
N ALA A 109 1.33 5.02 -1.73
CA ALA A 109 0.94 6.41 -1.91
C ALA A 109 0.64 6.67 -3.40
N HIS A 110 -0.63 6.80 -3.73
CA HIS A 110 -1.08 7.14 -5.08
C HIS A 110 -0.87 8.63 -5.36
N ILE A 111 -0.49 8.96 -6.59
CA ILE A 111 -0.81 10.27 -7.15
C ILE A 111 -2.34 10.27 -7.30
N PRO A 112 -3.08 11.18 -6.64
CA PRO A 112 -4.52 11.11 -6.59
C PRO A 112 -5.13 11.34 -7.98
N ASP A 113 -5.54 10.25 -8.60
CA ASP A 113 -6.67 10.19 -9.53
C ASP A 113 -7.83 9.63 -8.69
N GLY A 114 -8.98 10.31 -8.67
CA GLY A 114 -10.02 10.11 -7.66
C GLY A 114 -10.65 8.72 -7.62
N ASP A 115 -10.66 8.00 -8.75
CA ASP A 115 -11.37 6.74 -8.89
C ASP A 115 -10.47 5.54 -8.56
N THR A 116 -9.19 5.62 -8.92
CA THR A 116 -8.20 4.57 -8.64
C THR A 116 -7.90 4.42 -7.15
N SER A 117 -7.86 5.52 -6.40
CA SER A 117 -7.60 5.47 -4.95
C SER A 117 -8.76 4.84 -4.16
N ALA A 118 -10.01 5.06 -4.59
CA ALA A 118 -11.18 4.49 -3.93
C ALA A 118 -11.24 2.96 -4.11
N ALA A 119 -10.89 2.47 -5.30
CA ALA A 119 -10.82 1.04 -5.60
C ALA A 119 -9.83 0.30 -4.70
N VAL A 120 -8.62 0.83 -4.53
CA VAL A 120 -7.59 0.19 -3.67
C VAL A 120 -8.04 0.11 -2.21
N GLU A 121 -8.64 1.19 -1.70
CA GLU A 121 -9.17 1.23 -0.33
C GLU A 121 -10.30 0.21 -0.13
N ALA A 122 -11.22 0.11 -1.09
CA ALA A 122 -12.32 -0.85 -1.03
C ALA A 122 -11.80 -2.30 -1.06
N ILE A 123 -10.91 -2.62 -2.01
CA ILE A 123 -10.29 -3.95 -2.14
C ILE A 123 -9.50 -4.30 -0.87
N ALA A 124 -8.69 -3.38 -0.34
CA ALA A 124 -7.96 -3.57 0.90
C ALA A 124 -8.90 -3.82 2.09
N GLY A 125 -10.05 -3.12 2.13
CA GLY A 125 -11.09 -3.33 3.13
C GLY A 125 -11.70 -4.74 3.07
N TYR A 126 -12.08 -5.22 1.88
CA TYR A 126 -12.56 -6.60 1.71
C TYR A 126 -11.49 -7.63 2.06
N LEU A 127 -10.25 -7.42 1.61
CA LEU A 127 -9.13 -8.31 1.88
C LEU A 127 -8.83 -8.40 3.37
N SER A 128 -8.89 -7.28 4.10
CA SER A 128 -8.76 -7.24 5.56
C SER A 128 -9.85 -8.08 6.25
N ARG A 129 -11.11 -8.00 5.79
CA ARG A 129 -12.20 -8.84 6.33
C ARG A 129 -11.98 -10.33 6.08
N ILE A 130 -11.44 -10.70 4.92
CA ILE A 130 -11.19 -12.10 4.53
C ILE A 130 -10.03 -12.71 5.32
N THR A 131 -8.99 -11.91 5.57
CA THR A 131 -7.71 -12.40 6.11
C THR A 131 -7.47 -12.06 7.57
N GLY A 132 -8.23 -11.11 8.12
CA GLY A 132 -7.95 -10.49 9.41
C GLY A 132 -6.74 -9.55 9.39
N ALA A 133 -6.17 -9.25 8.21
CA ALA A 133 -4.97 -8.43 8.09
C ALA A 133 -5.22 -6.96 8.45
N THR A 134 -4.21 -6.31 9.02
CA THR A 134 -4.26 -4.88 9.35
C THR A 134 -3.91 -4.03 8.12
N VAL A 135 -4.76 -3.04 7.80
CA VAL A 135 -4.51 -2.09 6.71
C VAL A 135 -3.73 -0.87 7.22
N LEU A 136 -2.60 -0.57 6.60
CA LEU A 136 -1.78 0.62 6.86
C LEU A 136 -1.66 1.44 5.58
N ARG A 137 -1.76 2.77 5.71
CA ARG A 137 -1.73 3.71 4.58
C ARG A 137 -0.40 4.44 4.56
N HIS A 138 0.30 4.40 3.43
CA HIS A 138 1.49 5.21 3.25
C HIS A 138 1.08 6.69 3.13
N GLY A 139 1.59 7.57 3.98
CA GLY A 139 1.26 9.01 3.95
C GLY A 139 0.17 9.48 4.92
N ALA A 140 -0.38 8.61 5.79
CA ALA A 140 -1.09 9.08 6.98
C ALA A 140 -0.07 9.62 8.00
N LEU A 141 0.50 10.80 7.70
CA LEU A 141 1.03 11.65 8.77
C LEU A 141 -0.09 11.81 9.80
N PRO A 142 0.19 11.72 11.11
CA PRO A 142 -0.79 12.16 12.08
C PRO A 142 -1.14 13.60 11.72
N VAL A 143 -2.38 13.85 11.30
CA VAL A 143 -2.93 15.19 11.30
C VAL A 143 -2.98 15.55 12.78
N THR A 144 -1.93 16.20 13.27
CA THR A 144 -2.01 16.90 14.54
C THR A 144 -3.21 17.83 14.39
N PRO A 145 -4.24 17.71 15.25
CA PRO A 145 -5.26 18.73 15.32
C PRO A 145 -4.49 20.03 15.51
N VAL A 146 -4.66 21.00 14.62
CA VAL A 146 -4.05 22.32 14.77
C VAL A 146 -4.54 22.82 16.12
N ALA A 147 -3.66 22.77 17.12
CA ALA A 147 -3.95 23.30 18.43
C ALA A 147 -4.26 24.78 18.25
N ASN A 148 -5.46 25.15 18.69
CA ASN A 148 -6.03 26.50 18.71
C ASN A 148 -4.96 27.60 18.69
N ARG A 149 -4.86 28.33 17.58
CA ARG A 149 -4.23 29.65 17.59
C ARG A 149 -5.03 30.53 18.55
N PRO A 150 -4.43 31.15 19.58
CA PRO A 150 -5.14 32.12 20.39
C PRO A 150 -5.55 33.33 19.51
N PRO A 151 -6.67 33.99 19.83
CA PRO A 151 -7.15 35.13 19.05
C PRO A 151 -6.11 36.25 19.10
N ILE A 152 -5.85 36.84 17.93
CA ILE A 152 -4.98 38.02 17.79
C ILE A 152 -5.73 39.19 18.43
N GLU A 153 -5.25 39.71 19.55
CA GLU A 153 -5.74 40.98 20.10
C GLU A 153 -5.47 42.11 19.11
N PRO A 154 -6.44 43.01 18.86
CA PRO A 154 -6.21 44.18 18.04
C PRO A 154 -5.26 45.14 18.75
N ALA A 155 -4.16 45.49 18.09
CA ALA A 155 -3.24 46.51 18.55
C ALA A 155 -3.96 47.87 18.69
N ARG A 156 -3.69 48.55 19.80
CA ARG A 156 -4.19 49.90 20.13
C ARG A 156 -3.69 50.96 19.16
#